data_AF-A0A537NGY3-F1
#
_entry.id   AF-A0A537NGY3-F1
#
_cell.length_a   1.000
_cell.length_b   1.000
_cell.length_c   1.000
_cell.angle_alpha   90.00
_cell.angle_beta   90.00
_cell.angle_gamma   90.00
#
_symmetry.space_group_name_H-M   'P 1'
#
loop_
_entity.id
_entity.type
_entity.pdbx_description
1 polymer ?
#
loop_
_entity_poly.entity_id
_entity_poly.type
_entity_poly.pdbx_seq_one_letter_code
_entity_poly.pdbx_strand_id
1 'polypeptide(L)'
;MTKQAILASVFAAALFAGAASAQQAAYTWTGPGVNVRGASKCPGYKMTVNVTVNGNDVKGDFQQEGREQRHFDATLGQGGAFKAVAKLGQGNTIDVAGTIGAGGSKIILDGYCKFEGPLTKKQ
;
A
#
# COMPACT_ATOMS: atom_id res chain seq x y z
N MET A 1 41.42 11.21 -60.87
CA MET A 1 40.20 10.54 -60.36
C MET A 1 40.19 10.65 -58.84
N THR A 2 39.02 10.86 -58.28
CA THR A 2 38.75 11.64 -57.07
C THR A 2 38.80 10.79 -55.79
N LYS A 3 39.28 11.39 -54.70
CA LYS A 3 39.42 10.88 -53.33
C LYS A 3 38.11 10.32 -52.75
N GLN A 4 38.16 9.20 -52.03
CA GLN A 4 37.19 8.90 -50.96
C GLN A 4 37.87 8.19 -49.78
N ALA A 5 38.08 8.94 -48.70
CA ALA A 5 38.24 8.43 -47.35
C ALA A 5 36.83 8.21 -46.78
N ILE A 6 36.54 7.04 -46.23
CA ILE A 6 35.30 6.79 -45.49
C ILE A 6 35.65 6.62 -44.03
N LEU A 7 35.43 7.71 -43.29
CA LEU A 7 35.16 7.72 -41.86
C LEU A 7 33.90 6.87 -41.60
N ALA A 8 33.97 5.94 -40.65
CA ALA A 8 32.78 5.35 -40.03
C ALA A 8 33.02 5.25 -38.52
N SER A 9 32.95 6.41 -37.87
CA SER A 9 32.78 6.58 -36.44
C SER A 9 31.42 5.99 -36.03
N VAL A 10 31.45 4.78 -35.48
CA VAL A 10 30.25 4.15 -34.90
C VAL A 10 29.93 4.85 -33.58
N PHE A 11 28.88 5.65 -33.61
CA PHE A 11 28.27 6.33 -32.48
C PHE A 11 27.67 5.28 -31.52
N ALA A 12 28.35 4.98 -30.42
CA ALA A 12 27.79 4.21 -29.31
C ALA A 12 26.88 5.10 -28.46
N ALA A 13 25.69 5.43 -28.98
CA ALA A 13 24.60 6.05 -28.21
C ALA A 13 23.52 5.00 -27.97
N ALA A 14 23.85 3.94 -27.24
CA ALA A 14 22.88 2.94 -26.83
C ALA A 14 22.44 3.21 -25.38
N LEU A 15 21.24 3.80 -25.27
CA LEU A 15 20.22 3.39 -24.32
C LEU A 15 20.54 3.52 -22.83
N PHE A 16 20.51 4.75 -22.31
CA PHE A 16 19.90 4.98 -21.00
C PHE A 16 18.37 4.99 -21.18
N ALA A 17 17.81 3.84 -21.58
CA ALA A 17 16.38 3.60 -21.41
C ALA A 17 16.15 3.51 -19.90
N GLY A 18 15.49 4.53 -19.36
CA GLY A 18 15.32 4.73 -17.93
C GLY A 18 14.90 3.46 -17.23
N ALA A 19 15.59 3.13 -16.14
CA ALA A 19 15.02 2.29 -15.11
C ALA A 19 13.68 2.95 -14.73
N ALA A 20 12.57 2.34 -15.14
CA ALA A 20 11.27 2.63 -14.56
C ALA A 20 11.41 2.25 -13.09
N SER A 21 11.76 3.24 -12.26
CA SER A 21 11.76 3.13 -10.82
C SER A 21 10.33 2.81 -10.43
N ALA A 22 10.03 1.52 -10.24
CA ALA A 22 8.83 1.08 -9.56
C ALA A 22 8.87 1.76 -8.19
N GLN A 23 8.13 2.86 -8.06
CA GLN A 23 8.12 3.68 -6.85
C GLN A 23 7.46 2.87 -5.75
N GLN A 24 8.28 2.14 -5.01
CA GLN A 24 7.85 1.46 -3.81
C GLN A 24 7.63 2.51 -2.73
N ALA A 25 6.41 2.61 -2.22
CA ALA A 25 6.06 3.52 -1.13
C ALA A 25 5.49 2.71 0.04
N ALA A 26 6.06 2.89 1.23
CA ALA A 26 5.57 2.27 2.44
C ALA A 26 4.88 3.30 3.33
N TYR A 27 3.82 2.88 4.01
CA TYR A 27 2.99 3.69 4.88
C TYR A 27 2.69 2.92 6.17
N THR A 28 2.39 3.64 7.24
CA THR A 28 1.99 3.05 8.51
C THR A 28 0.94 3.89 9.22
N TRP A 29 0.11 3.23 10.00
CA TRP A 29 -0.78 3.84 10.98
C TRP A 29 -0.86 2.95 12.22
N THR A 30 -0.92 3.57 13.40
CA THR A 30 -1.20 2.87 14.65
C THR A 30 -2.26 3.65 15.42
N GLY A 31 -3.28 2.96 15.92
CA GLY A 31 -4.32 3.62 16.70
C GLY A 31 -5.34 2.67 17.33
N PRO A 32 -6.23 3.20 18.19
CA PRO A 32 -7.28 2.42 18.83
C PRO A 32 -8.44 2.13 17.86
N GLY A 33 -9.22 1.10 18.17
CA GLY A 33 -10.48 0.83 17.50
C GLY A 33 -11.61 1.72 18.01
N VAL A 34 -12.63 1.89 17.17
CA VAL A 34 -13.87 2.59 17.51
C VAL A 34 -15.01 1.58 17.56
N ASN A 35 -15.91 1.76 18.53
CA ASN A 35 -17.10 0.93 18.66
C ASN A 35 -18.03 1.20 17.46
N VAL A 36 -18.43 0.13 16.79
CA VAL A 36 -19.58 0.13 15.87
C VAL A 36 -20.83 -0.34 16.62
N ARG A 37 -22.01 -0.27 15.99
CA ARG A 37 -23.27 -0.70 16.62
C ARG A 37 -23.16 -2.16 17.08
N GLY A 38 -23.30 -2.41 18.38
CA GLY A 38 -23.20 -3.74 18.99
C GLY A 38 -21.82 -4.08 19.58
N ALA A 39 -20.80 -3.23 19.40
CA ALA A 39 -19.48 -3.39 20.00
C ALA A 39 -19.29 -2.45 21.20
N SER A 40 -18.58 -2.91 22.24
CA SER A 40 -18.34 -2.12 23.47
C SER A 40 -16.87 -2.04 23.90
N LYS A 41 -15.99 -2.87 23.33
CA LYS A 41 -14.60 -3.05 23.80
C LYS A 41 -13.54 -2.48 22.84
N CYS A 42 -13.94 -1.90 21.72
CA CYS A 42 -13.01 -1.51 20.64
C CYS A 42 -11.98 -0.43 21.02
N PRO A 43 -12.30 0.58 21.87
CA PRO A 43 -11.30 1.57 22.30
C PRO A 43 -10.11 0.99 23.05
N GLY A 44 -10.26 -0.19 23.67
CA GLY A 44 -9.16 -0.90 24.34
C GLY A 44 -8.31 -1.73 23.39
N TYR A 45 -8.68 -1.86 22.12
CA TYR A 45 -7.91 -2.60 21.13
C TYR A 45 -7.09 -1.64 20.29
N LYS A 46 -5.78 -1.87 20.25
CA LYS A 46 -4.84 -1.09 19.44
C LYS A 46 -4.38 -1.91 18.24
N MET A 47 -4.37 -1.28 17.08
CA MET A 47 -4.02 -1.86 15.80
C MET A 47 -2.84 -1.10 15.20
N THR A 48 -1.90 -1.82 14.62
CA THR A 48 -0.87 -1.26 13.72
C THR A 48 -1.13 -1.80 12.31
N VAL A 49 -1.06 -0.93 11.32
CA VAL A 49 -1.25 -1.26 9.91
C VAL A 49 -0.08 -0.71 9.12
N ASN A 50 0.54 -1.56 8.33
CA ASN A 50 1.58 -1.21 7.37
C ASN A 50 1.04 -1.45 5.97
N VAL A 51 1.25 -0.51 5.06
CA VAL A 51 0.81 -0.63 3.66
C VAL A 51 2.01 -0.37 2.76
N THR A 52 2.27 -1.26 1.82
CA THR A 52 3.29 -1.10 0.79
C THR A 52 2.61 -1.03 -0.55
N VAL A 53 2.94 -0.01 -1.33
CA VAL A 53 2.50 0.17 -2.70
C VAL A 53 3.69 -0.08 -3.62
N ASN A 54 3.53 -0.95 -4.60
CA ASN A 54 4.51 -1.17 -5.66
C ASN A 54 3.82 -1.10 -7.02
N GLY A 55 3.99 0.01 -7.74
CA GLY A 55 3.17 0.30 -8.91
C GLY A 55 1.69 0.40 -8.52
N ASN A 56 0.87 -0.53 -9.03
CA ASN A 56 -0.55 -0.62 -8.69
C ASN A 56 -0.84 -1.66 -7.59
N ASP A 57 0.13 -2.49 -7.22
CA ASP A 57 -0.07 -3.51 -6.21
C ASP A 57 -0.01 -2.89 -4.82
N VAL A 58 -1.00 -3.23 -3.99
CA VAL A 58 -1.07 -2.81 -2.59
C VAL A 58 -1.00 -4.05 -1.74
N LYS A 59 0.00 -4.11 -0.87
CA LYS A 59 0.14 -5.15 0.15
C LYS A 59 0.05 -4.53 1.51
N GLY A 60 -0.68 -5.15 2.41
CA GLY A 60 -0.83 -4.61 3.75
C GLY A 60 -0.72 -5.68 4.81
N ASP A 61 -0.02 -5.32 5.88
CA ASP A 61 0.09 -6.13 7.08
C ASP A 61 -0.56 -5.36 8.24
N PHE A 62 -1.39 -6.04 9.01
CA PHE A 62 -2.00 -5.44 10.19
C PHE A 62 -1.94 -6.37 11.38
N GLN A 63 -1.73 -5.78 12.55
CA GLN A 63 -1.61 -6.51 13.80
C GLN A 63 -2.31 -5.75 14.92
N GLN A 64 -3.25 -6.44 15.56
CA GLN A 64 -3.81 -6.01 16.84
C GLN A 64 -2.87 -6.46 17.97
N GLU A 65 -2.63 -5.60 18.96
CA GLU A 65 -1.80 -5.94 20.12
C GLU A 65 -2.32 -7.24 20.80
N GLY A 66 -1.40 -8.18 21.06
CA GLY A 66 -1.72 -9.49 21.63
C GLY A 66 -2.39 -10.48 20.66
N ARG A 67 -2.45 -10.16 19.35
CA ARG A 67 -2.94 -11.06 18.30
C ARG A 67 -1.86 -11.28 17.23
N GLU A 68 -2.03 -12.35 16.47
CA GLU A 68 -1.21 -12.63 15.29
C GLU A 68 -1.37 -11.54 14.23
N GLN A 69 -0.28 -11.26 13.51
CA GLN A 69 -0.30 -10.41 12.32
C GLN A 69 -1.09 -11.08 11.19
N ARG A 70 -1.77 -10.26 10.40
CA ARG A 70 -2.57 -10.68 9.24
C ARG A 70 -2.23 -9.84 8.02
N HIS A 71 -2.64 -10.34 6.86
CA HIS A 71 -2.27 -9.79 5.57
C HIS A 71 -3.50 -9.48 4.70
N PHE A 72 -3.37 -8.50 3.82
CA PHE A 72 -4.25 -8.27 2.69
C PHE A 72 -3.48 -7.87 1.44
N ASP A 73 -4.00 -8.29 0.30
CA ASP A 73 -3.57 -7.84 -1.02
C ASP A 73 -4.73 -7.07 -1.67
N ALA A 74 -4.41 -5.96 -2.31
CA ALA A 74 -5.33 -5.14 -3.08
C ALA A 74 -4.64 -4.56 -4.32
N THR A 75 -5.42 -3.90 -5.17
CA THR A 75 -4.91 -3.14 -6.32
C THR A 75 -5.39 -1.70 -6.19
N LEU A 76 -4.50 -0.74 -6.47
CA LEU A 76 -4.86 0.66 -6.59
C LEU A 76 -5.82 0.86 -7.76
N GLY A 77 -6.99 1.40 -7.45
CA GLY A 77 -7.95 1.91 -8.40
C GLY A 77 -7.76 3.41 -8.65
N GLN A 78 -8.76 4.00 -9.33
CA GLN A 78 -8.78 5.41 -9.66
C GLN A 78 -8.64 6.30 -8.42
N GLY A 79 -7.82 7.35 -8.53
CA GLY A 79 -7.55 8.28 -7.42
C GLY A 79 -6.79 7.66 -6.25
N GLY A 80 -6.17 6.48 -6.44
CA GLY A 80 -5.40 5.78 -5.42
C GLY A 80 -6.24 5.07 -4.36
N ALA A 81 -7.55 4.88 -4.61
CA ALA A 81 -8.41 4.09 -3.74
C ALA A 81 -8.10 2.59 -3.85
N PHE A 82 -8.25 1.84 -2.77
CA PHE A 82 -8.16 0.38 -2.79
C PHE A 82 -9.16 -0.25 -1.82
N LYS A 83 -9.53 -1.50 -2.11
CA LYS A 83 -10.37 -2.34 -1.26
C LYS A 83 -9.86 -3.77 -1.26
N ALA A 84 -9.99 -4.44 -0.13
CA ALA A 84 -9.69 -5.86 0.03
C ALA A 84 -10.56 -6.47 1.13
N VAL A 85 -10.55 -7.79 1.20
CA VAL A 85 -11.11 -8.54 2.33
C VAL A 85 -9.97 -9.36 2.93
N ALA A 86 -9.66 -9.13 4.20
CA ALA A 86 -8.62 -9.88 4.90
C ALA A 86 -9.22 -10.99 5.75
N LYS A 87 -8.57 -12.15 5.78
CA LYS A 87 -8.98 -13.28 6.62
C LYS A 87 -8.45 -13.08 8.03
N LEU A 88 -9.32 -13.20 9.02
CA LEU A 88 -8.97 -13.11 10.43
C LEU A 88 -8.65 -14.47 11.08
N GLY A 89 -9.00 -15.57 10.40
CA GLY A 89 -8.93 -16.93 10.92
C GLY A 89 -10.30 -17.47 11.36
N GLN A 90 -10.44 -18.80 11.39
CA GLN A 90 -11.70 -19.49 11.74
C GLN A 90 -12.92 -19.00 10.94
N GLY A 91 -12.73 -18.69 9.65
CA GLY A 91 -13.79 -18.21 8.76
C GLY A 91 -14.18 -16.73 8.92
N ASN A 92 -13.63 -16.01 9.90
CA ASN A 92 -13.89 -14.58 10.07
C ASN A 92 -13.10 -13.75 9.06
N THR A 93 -13.69 -12.64 8.62
CA THR A 93 -13.06 -11.67 7.71
C THR A 93 -13.19 -10.25 8.26
N ILE A 94 -12.40 -9.34 7.69
CA ILE A 94 -12.49 -7.91 7.90
C ILE A 94 -12.41 -7.21 6.55
N ASP A 95 -13.25 -6.21 6.34
CA ASP A 95 -13.23 -5.40 5.14
C ASP A 95 -12.13 -4.35 5.27
N VAL A 96 -11.30 -4.22 4.25
CA VAL A 96 -10.21 -3.25 4.20
C VAL A 96 -10.50 -2.27 3.09
N ALA A 97 -10.44 -0.98 3.39
CA ALA A 97 -10.54 0.08 2.41
C ALA A 97 -9.50 1.16 2.71
N GLY A 98 -9.01 1.83 1.68
CA GLY A 98 -8.09 2.93 1.87
C GLY A 98 -7.92 3.81 0.65
N THR A 99 -7.09 4.82 0.80
CA THR A 99 -6.72 5.73 -0.27
C THR A 99 -5.27 6.12 -0.09
N ILE A 100 -4.48 6.08 -1.17
CA ILE A 100 -3.10 6.53 -1.24
C ILE A 100 -3.04 7.70 -2.22
N GLY A 101 -2.69 8.90 -1.75
CA GLY A 101 -2.67 10.06 -2.63
C GLY A 101 -2.04 11.31 -2.01
N ALA A 102 -1.75 12.29 -2.87
CA ALA A 102 -1.13 13.56 -2.47
C ALA A 102 -2.03 14.40 -1.54
N GLY A 103 -3.35 14.26 -1.63
CA GLY A 103 -4.32 14.91 -0.76
C GLY A 103 -4.49 14.26 0.62
N GLY A 104 -3.67 13.27 0.96
CA GLY A 104 -3.73 12.51 2.20
C GLY A 104 -3.98 11.03 1.97
N SER A 105 -3.28 10.19 2.74
CA SER A 105 -3.45 8.74 2.70
C SER A 105 -4.19 8.27 3.95
N LYS A 106 -5.09 7.29 3.80
CA LYS A 106 -5.93 6.79 4.91
C LYS A 106 -6.20 5.29 4.78
N ILE A 107 -6.52 4.68 5.91
CA ILE A 107 -6.90 3.27 6.01
C ILE A 107 -8.16 3.13 6.87
N ILE A 108 -8.99 2.15 6.52
CA ILE A 108 -10.15 1.68 7.26
C ILE A 108 -10.11 0.15 7.26
N LEU A 109 -10.19 -0.46 8.43
CA LEU A 109 -10.46 -1.87 8.62
C LEU A 109 -11.79 -1.98 9.36
N ASP A 110 -12.81 -2.48 8.68
CA ASP A 110 -14.19 -2.54 9.16
C ASP A 110 -14.61 -3.99 9.43
N GLY A 111 -14.97 -4.26 10.68
CA GLY A 111 -15.31 -5.59 11.19
C GLY A 111 -16.04 -5.45 12.52
N TYR A 112 -15.80 -6.36 13.48
CA TYR A 112 -16.37 -6.20 14.83
C TYR A 112 -15.97 -4.87 15.49
N CYS A 113 -14.75 -4.40 15.22
CA CYS A 113 -14.29 -3.06 15.57
C CYS A 113 -13.87 -2.35 14.30
N LYS A 114 -14.14 -1.04 14.23
CA LYS A 114 -13.66 -0.20 13.14
C LYS A 114 -12.31 0.40 13.54
N PHE A 115 -11.28 0.19 12.73
CA PHE A 115 -9.99 0.83 12.89
C PHE A 115 -9.78 1.77 11.72
N GLU A 116 -9.67 3.07 11.97
CA GLU A 116 -9.48 4.06 10.91
C GLU A 116 -8.49 5.14 11.30
N GLY A 117 -7.76 5.63 10.31
CA GLY A 117 -6.89 6.78 10.52
C GLY A 117 -6.01 7.12 9.33
N PRO A 118 -5.23 8.21 9.47
CA PRO A 118 -4.32 8.66 8.45
C PRO A 118 -3.12 7.72 8.34
N LEU A 119 -2.72 7.39 7.12
CA LEU A 119 -1.49 6.66 6.83
C LEU A 119 -0.34 7.65 6.69
N THR A 120 0.70 7.47 7.48
CA THR A 120 1.95 8.24 7.40
C THR A 120 2.94 7.49 6.52
N LYS A 121 3.51 8.16 5.53
CA LYS A 121 4.56 7.59 4.68
C LYS A 121 5.80 7.30 5.53
N LYS A 122 6.32 6.07 5.44
CA LYS A 122 7.62 5.71 6.02
C LYS A 122 8.71 6.37 5.17
N GLN A 123 9.69 6.97 5.84
CA GLN A 123 10.89 7.50 5.18
C GLN A 123 11.81 6.37 4.77
#